data_AF-A0A4Q2Z293-F1
#
_entry.id   AF-A0A4Q2Z293-F1
#
_cell.length_a   1.000
_cell.length_b   1.000
_cell.length_c   1.000
_cell.angle_alpha   90.00
_cell.angle_beta   90.00
_cell.angle_gamma   90.00
#
_symmetry.space_group_name_H-M   'P 1'
#
loop_
_entity.id
_entity.type
_entity.pdbx_description
1 polymer ?
#
loop_
_entity_poly.entity_id
_entity_poly.type
_entity_poly.pdbx_seq_one_letter_code
_entity_poly.pdbx_strand_id
1 'polypeptide(L)'
;MKEARVKRIAWAAAIAVAVAAGSSATAQEKPGFKDTPMLPDGKWLVHDADRPLPEVVTPGSAPGAAPSDAVILFDGKSLDAWQSPGGAWTVKDGAMTVPSRAKGAGESALVSKQSFGDVQLHLEFRSPNPPTKSSQDRGNSGIWFMQRYELQILDGYNNPTYADGTVGAIYAWKPPLVNPSRPSGEWQSYDIVFERPRFGPDGKLLRPAYATAFLDFQGEVK
;
A
#
# COMPACT_ATOMS: atom_id res chain seq x y z
N MET A 1 -57.01 -60.37 48.02
CA MET A 1 -57.28 -59.11 47.31
C MET A 1 -56.01 -58.69 46.59
N LYS A 2 -56.14 -58.52 45.27
CA LYS A 2 -55.36 -57.74 44.29
C LYS A 2 -53.82 -57.66 44.41
N GLU A 3 -53.23 -58.13 43.31
CA GLU A 3 -51.82 -58.20 42.94
C GLU A 3 -51.08 -56.85 42.91
N ALA A 4 -49.77 -56.89 43.16
CA ALA A 4 -48.84 -55.84 42.76
C ALA A 4 -47.69 -56.47 41.95
N ARG A 5 -47.59 -56.00 40.69
CA ARG A 5 -46.69 -56.42 39.61
C ARG A 5 -45.21 -56.37 39.97
N VAL A 6 -44.50 -57.46 39.62
CA VAL A 6 -43.05 -57.50 39.46
C VAL A 6 -42.66 -56.74 38.18
N LYS A 7 -41.85 -55.69 38.29
CA LYS A 7 -41.21 -55.05 37.14
C LYS A 7 -39.80 -55.61 36.96
N ARG A 8 -39.61 -56.41 35.90
CA ARG A 8 -38.30 -56.84 35.41
C ARG A 8 -37.61 -55.66 34.73
N ILE A 9 -36.42 -55.28 35.21
CA ILE A 9 -35.56 -54.29 34.57
C ILE A 9 -34.63 -55.06 33.63
N ALA A 10 -34.82 -54.87 32.33
CA ALA A 10 -33.96 -55.42 31.29
C ALA A 10 -32.67 -54.58 31.20
N TRP A 11 -31.52 -55.25 31.27
CA TRP A 11 -30.22 -54.67 30.96
C TRP A 11 -30.03 -54.69 29.45
N ALA A 12 -30.00 -53.51 28.82
CA ALA A 12 -29.59 -53.36 27.43
C ALA A 12 -28.10 -53.01 27.39
N ALA A 13 -27.27 -53.94 26.92
CA ALA A 13 -25.87 -53.68 26.62
C ALA A 13 -25.78 -52.96 25.25
N ALA A 14 -25.38 -51.69 25.26
CA ALA A 14 -25.07 -50.96 24.04
C ALA A 14 -23.60 -51.20 23.67
N ILE A 15 -23.36 -51.94 22.57
CA ILE A 15 -22.04 -52.05 21.95
C ILE A 15 -21.85 -50.81 21.08
N ALA A 16 -20.99 -49.89 21.51
CA ALA A 16 -20.56 -48.76 20.71
C ALA A 16 -19.41 -49.21 19.79
N VAL A 17 -19.69 -49.37 18.49
CA VAL A 17 -18.64 -49.51 17.47
C VAL A 17 -18.19 -48.11 17.08
N ALA A 18 -17.01 -47.71 17.54
CA ALA A 18 -16.36 -46.49 17.08
C ALA A 18 -15.71 -46.74 15.71
N VAL A 19 -16.36 -46.28 14.64
CA VAL A 19 -15.72 -46.21 13.32
C VAL A 19 -14.87 -44.94 13.30
N ALA A 20 -13.57 -45.09 13.50
CA ALA A 20 -12.60 -44.03 13.24
C ALA A 20 -12.46 -43.87 11.72
N ALA A 21 -13.19 -42.91 11.15
CA ALA A 21 -12.94 -42.45 9.78
C ALA A 21 -11.64 -41.64 9.77
N GLY A 22 -10.51 -42.32 9.57
CA GLY A 22 -9.24 -41.66 9.24
C GLY A 22 -9.34 -41.08 7.84
N SER A 23 -9.56 -39.77 7.73
CA SER A 23 -9.33 -39.06 6.48
C SER A 23 -7.83 -38.99 6.25
N SER A 24 -7.32 -39.89 5.42
CA SER A 24 -5.99 -39.76 4.81
C SER A 24 -5.99 -38.48 3.98
N ALA A 25 -5.45 -37.40 4.54
CA ALA A 25 -5.09 -36.22 3.76
C ALA A 25 -3.98 -36.64 2.79
N THR A 26 -4.37 -37.04 1.57
CA THR A 26 -3.43 -37.19 0.47
C THR A 26 -2.71 -35.87 0.30
N ALA A 27 -1.37 -35.87 0.42
CA ALA A 27 -0.56 -34.72 0.07
C ALA A 27 -0.97 -34.27 -1.33
N GLN A 28 -1.60 -33.11 -1.43
CA GLN A 28 -2.06 -32.59 -2.71
C GLN A 28 -0.82 -32.36 -3.58
N GLU A 29 -0.75 -33.01 -4.74
CA GLU A 29 0.34 -32.79 -5.69
C GLU A 29 0.41 -31.29 -6.00
N LYS A 30 1.62 -30.73 -5.91
CA LYS A 30 1.85 -29.32 -6.26
C LYS A 30 1.54 -29.15 -7.75
N PRO A 31 0.69 -28.19 -8.15
CA PRO A 31 0.42 -27.92 -9.55
C PRO A 31 1.71 -27.57 -10.31
N GLY A 32 1.92 -28.17 -11.49
CA GLY A 32 3.05 -27.84 -12.37
C GLY A 32 3.58 -29.04 -13.15
N PHE A 33 4.70 -28.84 -13.85
CA PHE A 33 5.34 -29.83 -14.73
C PHE A 33 6.84 -29.95 -14.43
N LYS A 34 7.44 -31.09 -14.78
CA LYS A 34 8.87 -31.41 -14.56
C LYS A 34 9.64 -31.72 -15.84
N ASP A 35 8.95 -31.74 -16.96
CA ASP A 35 9.42 -32.15 -18.29
C ASP A 35 9.30 -31.02 -19.33
N THR A 36 9.27 -29.78 -18.86
CA THR A 36 9.19 -28.58 -19.69
C THR A 36 10.58 -27.93 -19.88
N PRO A 37 10.75 -27.05 -20.88
CA PRO A 37 12.01 -26.34 -21.08
C PRO A 37 12.44 -25.51 -19.86
N MET A 38 13.76 -25.38 -19.69
CA MET A 38 14.38 -24.51 -18.69
C MET A 38 14.18 -23.03 -19.06
N LEU A 39 13.85 -22.19 -18.08
CA LEU A 39 13.79 -20.74 -18.28
C LEU A 39 15.19 -20.15 -18.55
N PRO A 40 15.29 -18.97 -19.20
CA PRO A 40 16.58 -18.39 -19.58
C PRO A 40 17.56 -18.14 -18.42
N ASP A 41 17.06 -17.98 -17.19
CA ASP A 41 17.89 -17.79 -16.00
C ASP A 41 18.43 -19.11 -15.40
N GLY A 42 18.03 -20.26 -15.97
CA GLY A 42 18.48 -21.58 -15.56
C GLY A 42 17.96 -22.04 -14.21
N LYS A 43 17.04 -21.31 -13.57
CA LYS A 43 16.62 -21.59 -12.19
C LYS A 43 15.38 -22.47 -12.09
N TRP A 44 14.47 -22.37 -13.07
CA TRP A 44 13.18 -23.04 -13.03
C TRP A 44 12.79 -23.53 -14.41
N LEU A 45 12.06 -24.64 -14.46
CA LEU A 45 11.35 -25.03 -15.67
C LEU A 45 10.12 -24.14 -15.92
N VAL A 46 9.62 -24.10 -17.15
CA VAL A 46 8.33 -23.47 -17.45
C VAL A 46 7.23 -24.22 -16.68
N HIS A 47 6.47 -23.53 -15.82
CA HIS A 47 5.46 -24.13 -14.93
C HIS A 47 6.01 -25.13 -13.89
N ASP A 48 7.26 -24.95 -13.44
CA ASP A 48 7.90 -25.85 -12.48
C ASP A 48 7.11 -26.00 -11.16
N ALA A 49 6.72 -27.24 -10.82
CA ALA A 49 5.96 -27.53 -9.60
C ALA A 49 6.74 -27.31 -8.29
N ASP A 50 8.08 -27.19 -8.35
CA ASP A 50 8.91 -26.88 -7.17
C ASP A 50 9.15 -25.38 -6.99
N ARG A 51 8.73 -24.55 -7.97
CA ARG A 51 8.85 -23.11 -7.82
C ARG A 51 8.01 -22.65 -6.62
N PRO A 52 8.59 -21.86 -5.70
CA PRO A 52 7.84 -21.36 -4.55
C PRO A 52 6.60 -20.60 -5.01
N LEU A 53 5.45 -20.94 -4.42
CA LEU A 53 4.22 -20.21 -4.65
C LEU A 53 4.35 -18.79 -4.07
N PRO A 54 3.77 -17.77 -4.72
CA PRO A 54 3.69 -16.44 -4.14
C PRO A 54 2.87 -16.46 -2.85
N GLU A 55 3.17 -15.53 -1.95
CA GLU A 55 2.34 -15.30 -0.77
C GLU A 55 0.94 -14.83 -1.20
N VAL A 56 -0.09 -15.36 -0.53
CA VAL A 56 -1.48 -14.96 -0.80
C VAL A 56 -1.79 -13.71 0.00
N VAL A 57 -2.11 -12.63 -0.70
CA VAL A 57 -2.51 -11.35 -0.11
C VAL A 57 -3.99 -11.11 -0.39
N THR A 58 -4.76 -10.77 0.64
CA THR A 58 -6.16 -10.35 0.47
C THR A 58 -6.17 -8.89 0.02
N PRO A 59 -6.75 -8.56 -1.15
CA PRO A 59 -6.84 -7.18 -1.60
C PRO A 59 -7.77 -6.35 -0.72
N GLY A 60 -7.62 -5.03 -0.76
CA GLY A 60 -8.56 -4.12 -0.12
C GLY A 60 -9.98 -4.29 -0.67
N SER A 61 -10.99 -3.98 0.14
CA SER A 61 -12.40 -4.18 -0.20
C SER A 61 -12.95 -3.21 -1.25
N ALA A 62 -12.18 -2.16 -1.59
CA ALA A 62 -12.51 -1.14 -2.58
C ALA A 62 -11.21 -0.58 -3.20
N PRO A 63 -11.27 0.08 -4.36
CA PRO A 63 -10.11 0.82 -4.89
C PRO A 63 -9.53 1.79 -3.84
N GLY A 64 -8.20 1.79 -3.70
CA GLY A 64 -7.47 2.57 -2.69
C GLY A 64 -7.47 1.98 -1.27
N ALA A 65 -8.29 0.97 -0.98
CA ALA A 65 -8.24 0.29 0.31
C ALA A 65 -6.98 -0.58 0.42
N ALA A 66 -6.36 -0.56 1.60
CA ALA A 66 -5.13 -1.27 1.86
C ALA A 66 -5.32 -2.81 1.80
N PRO A 67 -4.38 -3.55 1.18
CA PRO A 67 -4.35 -5.01 1.22
C PRO A 67 -3.92 -5.53 2.62
N SER A 68 -4.11 -6.83 2.86
CA SER A 68 -3.88 -7.45 4.18
C SER A 68 -2.43 -7.41 4.69
N ASP A 69 -1.47 -7.22 3.80
CA ASP A 69 -0.03 -7.14 4.12
C ASP A 69 0.49 -5.69 4.23
N ALA A 70 -0.37 -4.69 4.00
CA ALA A 70 0.03 -3.29 4.02
C ALA A 70 0.25 -2.77 5.44
N VAL A 71 1.28 -1.93 5.59
CA VAL A 71 1.45 -1.08 6.77
C VAL A 71 0.55 0.15 6.63
N ILE A 72 -0.44 0.27 7.51
CA ILE A 72 -1.35 1.42 7.51
C ILE A 72 -0.66 2.62 8.16
N LEU A 73 -0.28 3.59 7.33
CA LEU A 73 0.29 4.84 7.84
C LEU A 73 -0.79 5.81 8.33
N PHE A 74 -2.01 5.76 7.78
CA PHE A 74 -3.13 6.57 8.24
C PHE A 74 -4.46 5.91 7.87
N ASP A 75 -5.36 5.77 8.85
CA ASP A 75 -6.68 5.14 8.70
C ASP A 75 -7.84 6.13 8.91
N GLY A 76 -7.53 7.43 8.94
CA GLY A 76 -8.50 8.49 9.22
C GLY A 76 -8.63 8.85 10.70
N LYS A 77 -7.96 8.16 11.63
CA LYS A 77 -8.19 8.33 13.08
C LYS A 77 -7.06 9.01 13.84
N SER A 78 -5.81 8.61 13.63
CA SER A 78 -4.68 9.13 14.40
C SER A 78 -3.40 9.24 13.59
N LEU A 79 -2.44 10.00 14.12
CA LEU A 79 -1.11 10.18 13.53
C LEU A 79 -0.07 9.26 14.20
N ASP A 80 -0.49 8.12 14.75
CA ASP A 80 0.38 7.29 15.59
C ASP A 80 1.56 6.68 14.82
N ALA A 81 1.43 6.48 13.50
CA ALA A 81 2.52 6.04 12.63
C ALA A 81 3.54 7.15 12.33
N TRP A 82 3.30 8.38 12.78
CA TRP A 82 4.05 9.56 12.37
C TRP A 82 4.69 10.30 13.55
N GLN A 83 5.78 10.98 13.25
CA GLN A 83 6.38 12.02 14.08
C GLN A 83 6.32 13.35 13.33
N SER A 84 6.14 14.44 14.06
CA SER A 84 5.95 15.76 13.48
C SER A 84 6.98 16.75 14.04
N PRO A 85 8.24 16.69 13.57
CA PRO A 85 9.30 17.58 14.05
C PRO A 85 9.01 19.07 13.80
N GLY A 86 8.12 19.37 12.84
CA GLY A 86 7.78 20.72 12.39
C GLY A 86 6.45 21.30 12.90
N GLY A 87 5.70 20.57 13.73
CA GLY A 87 4.41 20.99 14.27
C GLY A 87 3.22 20.14 13.81
N ALA A 88 2.33 19.82 14.75
CA ALA A 88 1.30 18.80 14.59
C ALA A 88 0.30 19.12 13.45
N TRP A 89 0.20 18.20 12.49
CA TRP A 89 -0.95 18.14 11.59
C TRP A 89 -2.20 17.84 12.40
N THR A 90 -3.35 18.33 11.93
CA THR A 90 -4.63 18.08 12.60
C THR A 90 -5.38 16.97 11.89
N VAL A 91 -6.07 16.11 12.64
CA VAL A 91 -6.96 15.08 12.08
C VAL A 91 -8.40 15.54 12.27
N LYS A 92 -9.15 15.61 11.16
CA LYS A 92 -10.57 15.96 11.16
C LYS A 92 -11.25 15.31 9.97
N ASP A 93 -12.48 14.83 10.16
CA ASP A 93 -13.32 14.29 9.09
C ASP A 93 -12.62 13.18 8.27
N GLY A 94 -11.83 12.33 8.95
CA GLY A 94 -11.09 11.23 8.32
C GLY A 94 -9.82 11.65 7.54
N ALA A 95 -9.41 12.92 7.60
CA ALA A 95 -8.25 13.44 6.89
C ALA A 95 -7.25 14.11 7.84
N MET A 96 -5.96 13.97 7.55
CA MET A 96 -4.91 14.78 8.15
C MET A 96 -4.69 16.06 7.33
N THR A 97 -4.54 17.20 7.99
CA THR A 97 -4.41 18.52 7.34
C THR A 97 -3.10 19.18 7.73
N VAL A 98 -2.33 19.56 6.72
CA VAL A 98 -1.10 20.36 6.85
C VAL A 98 -1.44 21.69 7.54
N PRO A 99 -0.70 22.11 8.58
CA PRO A 99 -0.92 23.41 9.20
C PRO A 99 -0.53 24.54 8.23
N SER A 100 -1.22 25.68 8.34
CA SER A 100 -0.88 26.88 7.57
C SER A 100 0.53 27.35 7.93
N ARG A 101 1.36 27.58 6.91
CA ARG A 101 2.74 28.04 7.12
C ARG A 101 2.74 29.50 7.58
N ALA A 102 2.99 29.72 8.88
CA ALA A 102 3.21 31.06 9.41
C ALA A 102 4.51 31.66 8.86
N LYS A 103 4.58 32.98 8.73
CA LYS A 103 5.77 33.68 8.24
C LYS A 103 6.96 33.40 9.17
N GLY A 104 8.04 32.86 8.63
CA GLY A 104 9.24 32.51 9.40
C GLY A 104 9.18 31.15 10.11
N ALA A 105 8.09 30.40 9.98
CA ALA A 105 8.02 29.03 10.47
C ALA A 105 8.85 28.08 9.59
N GLY A 106 9.50 27.10 10.24
CA GLY A 106 10.15 25.97 9.58
C GLY A 106 9.15 25.09 8.82
N GLU A 107 9.67 24.05 8.18
CA GLU A 107 8.84 23.04 7.50
C GLU A 107 7.96 22.31 8.51
N SER A 108 6.70 22.05 8.15
CA SER A 108 5.75 21.27 8.95
C SER A 108 5.75 19.81 8.51
N ALA A 109 6.93 19.22 8.30
CA ALA A 109 7.05 17.86 7.79
C ALA A 109 6.43 16.83 8.75
N LEU A 110 5.77 15.83 8.16
CA LEU A 110 5.30 14.64 8.84
C LEU A 110 6.17 13.46 8.37
N VAL A 111 6.83 12.79 9.30
CA VAL A 111 7.81 11.72 8.99
C VAL A 111 7.31 10.41 9.60
N SER A 112 7.34 9.32 8.85
CA SER A 112 6.95 8.02 9.40
C SER A 112 7.92 7.59 10.50
N LYS A 113 7.41 7.00 11.59
CA LYS A 113 8.25 6.44 12.65
C LYS A 113 9.04 5.23 12.14
N GLN A 114 8.39 4.41 11.31
CA GLN A 114 9.03 3.31 10.62
C GLN A 114 9.84 3.84 9.42
N SER A 115 11.03 3.26 9.22
CA SER A 115 11.84 3.50 8.04
C SER A 115 11.57 2.42 6.98
N PHE A 116 11.52 2.83 5.72
CA PHE A 116 11.22 1.94 4.60
C PHE A 116 12.33 1.92 3.56
N GLY A 117 12.38 0.83 2.80
CA GLY A 117 13.28 0.64 1.67
C GLY A 117 12.55 0.81 0.34
N ASP A 118 12.45 -0.30 -0.41
CA ASP A 118 11.52 -0.35 -1.53
C ASP A 118 10.09 -0.38 -0.99
N VAL A 119 9.18 0.33 -1.64
CA VAL A 119 7.78 0.41 -1.23
C VAL A 119 6.84 0.47 -2.43
N GLN A 120 5.64 -0.06 -2.22
CA GLN A 120 4.45 0.36 -2.94
C GLN A 120 3.65 1.25 -1.98
N LEU A 121 3.30 2.46 -2.42
CA LEU A 121 2.62 3.45 -1.60
C LEU A 121 1.35 3.90 -2.33
N HIS A 122 0.23 3.81 -1.63
CA HIS A 122 -1.01 4.48 -1.99
C HIS A 122 -1.20 5.71 -1.09
N LEU A 123 -1.57 6.85 -1.66
CA LEU A 123 -1.86 8.09 -0.93
C LEU A 123 -2.92 8.90 -1.66
N GLU A 124 -3.93 9.36 -0.95
CA GLU A 124 -4.87 10.36 -1.46
C GLU A 124 -4.59 11.74 -0.86
N PHE A 125 -4.74 12.78 -1.68
CA PHE A 125 -4.58 14.17 -1.25
C PHE A 125 -5.64 15.08 -1.88
N ARG A 126 -5.86 16.23 -1.26
CA ARG A 126 -6.81 17.23 -1.74
C ARG A 126 -6.27 18.63 -1.49
N SER A 127 -6.28 19.47 -2.52
CA SER A 127 -5.85 20.87 -2.44
C SER A 127 -6.92 21.75 -1.78
N PRO A 128 -6.52 22.85 -1.09
CA PRO A 128 -7.45 23.80 -0.49
C PRO A 128 -8.45 24.38 -1.51
N ASN A 129 -9.69 24.60 -1.07
CA ASN A 129 -10.77 25.22 -1.85
C ASN A 129 -11.45 26.32 -1.00
N PRO A 130 -11.61 27.56 -1.48
CA PRO A 130 -11.22 28.06 -2.80
C PRO A 130 -9.70 28.16 -3.00
N PRO A 131 -9.20 27.99 -4.24
CA PRO A 131 -7.81 28.28 -4.56
C PRO A 131 -7.56 29.80 -4.48
N THR A 132 -6.49 30.22 -3.80
CA THR A 132 -6.19 31.65 -3.54
C THR A 132 -4.81 32.11 -3.98
N LYS A 133 -3.95 31.19 -4.41
CA LYS A 133 -2.55 31.43 -4.78
C LYS A 133 -2.26 30.89 -6.19
N SER A 134 -1.03 31.04 -6.67
CA SER A 134 -0.61 30.57 -8.00
C SER A 134 0.76 29.91 -7.96
N SER A 135 1.10 29.20 -9.04
CA SER A 135 2.36 28.48 -9.20
C SER A 135 2.63 27.61 -7.96
N GLN A 136 3.87 27.61 -7.47
CA GLN A 136 4.33 26.86 -6.30
C GLN A 136 3.68 27.25 -4.98
N ASP A 137 2.98 28.38 -4.90
CA ASP A 137 2.35 28.81 -3.65
C ASP A 137 0.94 28.23 -3.49
N ARG A 138 0.41 27.53 -4.50
CA ARG A 138 -0.95 26.99 -4.52
C ARG A 138 -0.97 25.50 -4.18
N GLY A 139 -1.29 25.19 -2.92
CA GLY A 139 -1.50 23.80 -2.47
C GLY A 139 -0.24 22.92 -2.50
N ASN A 140 0.93 23.52 -2.27
CA ASN A 140 2.22 22.84 -2.34
C ASN A 140 2.50 21.97 -1.11
N SER A 141 2.94 20.74 -1.38
CA SER A 141 3.48 19.77 -0.43
C SER A 141 4.33 18.76 -1.21
N GLY A 142 4.77 17.67 -0.59
CA GLY A 142 5.52 16.65 -1.31
C GLY A 142 5.63 15.34 -0.54
N ILE A 143 5.83 14.26 -1.28
CA ILE A 143 6.13 12.93 -0.72
C ILE A 143 7.64 12.73 -0.84
N TRP A 144 8.31 12.67 0.31
CA TRP A 144 9.77 12.59 0.37
C TRP A 144 10.25 11.18 0.68
N PHE A 145 10.61 10.43 -0.35
CA PHE A 145 11.22 9.11 -0.16
C PHE A 145 12.62 9.27 0.43
N MET A 146 12.85 8.59 1.54
CA MET A 146 14.12 8.63 2.29
C MET A 146 14.58 10.06 2.65
N GLN A 147 13.64 11.01 2.76
CA GLN A 147 13.94 12.44 2.98
C GLN A 147 14.90 13.03 1.92
N ARG A 148 14.88 12.50 0.70
CA ARG A 148 15.80 12.90 -0.40
C ARG A 148 15.13 13.07 -1.75
N TYR A 149 14.17 12.22 -2.07
CA TYR A 149 13.53 12.20 -3.38
C TYR A 149 12.08 12.65 -3.25
N GLU A 150 11.80 13.87 -3.69
CA GLU A 150 10.47 14.46 -3.63
C GLU A 150 9.66 14.11 -4.88
N LEU A 151 8.53 13.44 -4.68
CA LEU A 151 7.42 13.43 -5.63
C LEU A 151 6.48 14.59 -5.27
N GLN A 152 6.32 15.51 -6.21
CA GLN A 152 5.67 16.78 -5.96
C GLN A 152 4.15 16.64 -5.77
N ILE A 153 3.63 17.26 -4.71
CA ILE A 153 2.19 17.52 -4.53
C ILE A 153 1.96 19.02 -4.77
N LEU A 154 1.08 19.33 -5.72
CA LEU A 154 0.70 20.72 -6.00
C LEU A 154 -0.76 20.76 -6.47
N ASP A 155 -1.44 21.88 -6.26
CA ASP A 155 -2.66 22.16 -7.01
C ASP A 155 -2.31 22.44 -8.48
N GLY A 156 -2.36 21.42 -9.31
CA GLY A 156 -2.01 21.49 -10.73
C GLY A 156 -3.17 21.85 -11.66
N TYR A 157 -4.38 22.09 -11.14
CA TYR A 157 -5.56 22.36 -11.95
C TYR A 157 -5.66 23.84 -12.35
N ASN A 158 -5.49 24.12 -13.64
CA ASN A 158 -5.43 25.47 -14.20
C ASN A 158 -4.46 26.39 -13.43
N ASN A 159 -3.29 25.84 -13.07
CA ASN A 159 -2.26 26.53 -12.31
C ASN A 159 -0.87 26.30 -12.93
N PRO A 160 -0.46 27.13 -13.91
CA PRO A 160 0.85 27.02 -14.52
C PRO A 160 2.00 27.24 -13.53
N THR A 161 3.04 26.42 -13.65
CA THR A 161 4.33 26.55 -12.94
C THR A 161 5.45 25.95 -13.81
N TYR A 162 6.68 25.88 -13.31
CA TYR A 162 7.78 25.23 -14.03
C TYR A 162 7.60 23.71 -14.09
N ALA A 163 7.93 23.12 -15.25
CA ALA A 163 7.54 21.75 -15.59
C ALA A 163 8.12 20.67 -14.67
N ASP A 164 9.34 20.89 -14.17
CA ASP A 164 10.06 20.00 -13.25
C ASP A 164 9.70 20.23 -11.77
N GLY A 165 8.75 21.12 -11.47
CA GLY A 165 8.19 21.29 -10.12
C GLY A 165 6.67 21.32 -10.09
N THR A 166 6.01 20.89 -11.16
CA THR A 166 4.55 20.70 -11.18
C THR A 166 4.17 19.39 -10.49
N VAL A 167 2.90 19.23 -10.12
CA VAL A 167 2.36 18.01 -9.50
C VAL A 167 2.76 16.76 -10.29
N GLY A 168 3.23 15.73 -9.59
CA GLY A 168 3.71 14.48 -10.18
C GLY A 168 5.13 14.54 -10.75
N ALA A 169 5.79 15.70 -10.74
CA ALA A 169 7.23 15.76 -11.03
C ALA A 169 8.03 15.06 -9.93
N ILE A 170 9.15 14.46 -10.32
CA ILE A 170 10.25 14.32 -9.37
C ILE A 170 10.93 15.68 -9.32
N TYR A 171 10.76 16.36 -8.19
CA TYR A 171 10.99 17.79 -8.08
C TYR A 171 12.42 18.19 -8.49
N ALA A 172 12.52 19.24 -9.31
CA ALA A 172 13.76 19.78 -9.89
C ALA A 172 14.59 18.77 -10.72
N TRP A 173 13.99 17.66 -11.16
CA TRP A 173 14.68 16.64 -11.94
C TRP A 173 13.92 16.21 -13.20
N LYS A 174 12.68 15.74 -13.07
CA LYS A 174 11.94 15.16 -14.19
C LYS A 174 10.47 15.59 -14.16
N PRO A 175 10.00 16.30 -15.20
CA PRO A 175 8.57 16.60 -15.37
C PRO A 175 7.73 15.31 -15.46
N PRO A 176 6.46 15.35 -15.00
CA PRO A 176 5.54 14.24 -15.25
C PRO A 176 5.24 14.12 -16.74
N LEU A 177 4.81 12.94 -17.17
CA LEU A 177 4.42 12.71 -18.57
C LEU A 177 3.15 13.47 -18.95
N VAL A 178 2.23 13.62 -18.00
CA VAL A 178 0.94 14.30 -18.15
C VAL A 178 0.53 14.97 -16.84
N ASN A 179 -0.38 15.94 -16.90
CA ASN A 179 -1.03 16.53 -15.73
C ASN A 179 -2.53 16.17 -15.74
N PRO A 180 -2.95 15.12 -15.02
CA PRO A 180 -4.35 14.70 -14.90
C PRO A 180 -5.06 15.32 -13.68
N SER A 181 -4.58 16.45 -13.15
CA SER A 181 -5.10 17.01 -11.90
C SER A 181 -6.60 17.26 -11.92
N ARG A 182 -7.25 16.90 -10.82
CA ARG A 182 -8.65 17.27 -10.54
C ARG A 182 -8.77 18.71 -10.01
N PRO A 183 -9.95 19.34 -10.13
CA PRO A 183 -10.21 20.65 -9.51
C PRO A 183 -9.89 20.71 -8.01
N SER A 184 -9.51 21.91 -7.54
CA SER A 184 -9.26 22.17 -6.11
C SER A 184 -10.46 21.75 -5.25
N GLY A 185 -10.23 21.03 -4.15
CA GLY A 185 -11.28 20.50 -3.29
C GLY A 185 -11.74 19.08 -3.64
N GLU A 186 -11.30 18.51 -4.76
CA GLU A 186 -11.48 17.09 -5.06
C GLU A 186 -10.27 16.27 -4.58
N TRP A 187 -10.54 15.02 -4.20
CA TRP A 187 -9.50 14.06 -3.85
C TRP A 187 -8.81 13.54 -5.11
N GLN A 188 -7.49 13.48 -5.06
CA GLN A 188 -6.60 12.92 -6.06
C GLN A 188 -5.87 11.72 -5.45
N SER A 189 -5.63 10.69 -6.25
CA SER A 189 -4.98 9.45 -5.82
C SER A 189 -3.61 9.30 -6.44
N TYR A 190 -2.61 9.00 -5.62
CA TYR A 190 -1.31 8.49 -6.02
C TYR A 190 -1.18 7.01 -5.72
N ASP A 191 -0.76 6.24 -6.73
CA ASP A 191 -0.19 4.90 -6.57
C ASP A 191 1.27 4.95 -7.03
N ILE A 192 2.19 4.60 -6.14
CA ILE A 192 3.62 4.82 -6.34
C ILE A 192 4.38 3.53 -6.08
N VAL A 193 5.28 3.18 -7.00
CA VAL A 193 6.32 2.18 -6.78
C VAL A 193 7.65 2.90 -6.67
N PHE A 194 8.31 2.77 -5.52
CA PHE A 194 9.62 3.32 -5.27
C PHE A 194 10.63 2.22 -4.98
N GLU A 195 11.73 2.22 -5.71
CA GLU A 195 12.89 1.37 -5.47
C GLU A 195 14.04 2.24 -4.94
N ARG A 196 14.53 1.94 -3.74
CA ARG A 196 15.63 2.70 -3.13
C ARG A 196 16.94 2.48 -3.91
N PRO A 197 17.88 3.43 -3.90
CA PRO A 197 19.20 3.20 -4.48
C PRO A 197 19.91 2.03 -3.80
N ARG A 198 20.75 1.31 -4.56
CA ARG A 198 21.62 0.24 -4.06
C ARG A 198 23.06 0.72 -4.06
N PHE A 199 23.76 0.53 -2.94
CA PHE A 199 25.16 0.88 -2.78
C PHE A 199 25.98 -0.38 -2.48
N GLY A 200 27.23 -0.41 -2.95
CA GLY A 200 28.20 -1.45 -2.62
C GLY A 200 28.78 -1.29 -1.22
N PRO A 201 29.55 -2.28 -0.73
CA PRO A 201 30.24 -2.19 0.57
C PRO A 201 31.22 -1.00 0.67
N ASP A 202 31.70 -0.51 -0.46
CA ASP A 202 32.58 0.66 -0.61
C ASP A 202 31.82 2.00 -0.68
N GLY A 203 30.49 1.97 -0.58
CA GLY A 203 29.63 3.15 -0.71
C GLY A 203 29.40 3.60 -2.16
N LYS A 204 29.89 2.87 -3.17
CA LYS A 204 29.65 3.19 -4.58
C LYS A 204 28.19 2.92 -4.96
N LEU A 205 27.58 3.81 -5.72
CA LEU A 205 26.24 3.60 -6.28
C LEU A 205 26.28 2.45 -7.30
N LEU A 206 25.51 1.39 -7.04
CA LEU A 206 25.34 0.24 -7.92
C LEU A 206 24.06 0.33 -8.76
N ARG A 207 22.97 0.86 -8.18
CA ARG A 207 21.69 1.10 -8.87
C ARG A 207 21.07 2.40 -8.34
N PRO A 208 20.66 3.35 -9.21
CA PRO A 208 19.98 4.57 -8.77
C PRO A 208 18.59 4.26 -8.20
N ALA A 209 17.97 5.25 -7.57
CA ALA A 209 16.56 5.17 -7.20
C ALA A 209 15.69 5.14 -8.46
N TYR A 210 14.60 4.37 -8.43
CA TYR A 210 13.55 4.41 -9.46
C TYR A 210 12.22 4.74 -8.80
N ALA A 211 11.44 5.62 -9.44
CA ALA A 211 10.11 5.97 -9.00
C ALA A 211 9.17 5.91 -10.20
N THR A 212 8.07 5.20 -10.03
CA THR A 212 6.92 5.18 -10.93
C THR A 212 5.72 5.65 -10.15
N ALA A 213 5.06 6.71 -10.62
CA ALA A 213 3.89 7.27 -9.97
C ALA A 213 2.74 7.37 -10.96
N PHE A 214 1.56 6.96 -10.52
CA PHE A 214 0.29 7.09 -11.22
C PHE A 214 -0.56 8.10 -10.45
N LEU A 215 -0.94 9.21 -11.11
CA LEU A 215 -1.84 10.21 -10.56
C LEU A 215 -3.20 10.08 -11.25
N ASP A 216 -4.26 9.80 -10.46
CA ASP A 216 -5.64 9.67 -10.95
C ASP A 216 -5.80 8.78 -12.21
N PHE A 217 -4.93 7.79 -12.35
CA PHE A 217 -4.83 6.97 -13.54
C PHE A 217 -5.99 5.97 -13.60
N GLN A 218 -6.88 6.14 -14.58
CA GLN A 218 -7.99 5.22 -14.83
C GLN A 218 -7.99 4.62 -16.25
N GLY A 219 -6.86 4.58 -16.96
CA GLY A 219 -6.79 3.97 -18.28
C GLY A 219 -5.45 4.13 -18.99
N GLU A 220 -5.29 3.50 -20.16
CA GLU A 220 -4.06 3.57 -20.96
C GLU A 220 -3.71 5.02 -21.35
N VAL A 221 -2.48 5.45 -21.04
CA VAL A 221 -1.92 6.70 -21.56
C VAL A 221 -1.24 6.37 -22.89
N LYS A 222 -1.60 7.12 -23.94
CA LYS A 222 -1.03 7.02 -25.30
C LYS A 222 0.42 7.47 -25.35
#